data_AF-A0A9X0HR46-F1
#
_entry.id   AF-A0A9X0HR46-F1
#
_cell.length_a   1.000
_cell.length_b   1.000
_cell.length_c   1.000
_cell.angle_alpha   90.00
_cell.angle_beta   90.00
_cell.angle_gamma   90.00
#
_symmetry.space_group_name_H-M   'P 1'
#
loop_
_entity.id
_entity.type
_entity.pdbx_description
1 polymer ?
#
loop_
_entity_poly.entity_id
_entity_poly.type
_entity_poly.pdbx_seq_one_letter_code
_entity_poly.pdbx_strand_id
1 'polypeptide(L)'
;MLIVIEGVDGAGKRTLTNGLRTAFEAAGRTVTSLAFPRYGHSVEADMAAEALHGAHGDLADSVYAMAVLFALDRARARAEIERLQAAYDVVLLDRYVASNAAYSAARLHQGADGEVVDWVRVLEYERLALPRPDAQVLLAVPTELAARRAEHRANTEADRPKDAYERDGGLQQRTSDVYTALAAGGWCGRWETAGPDVDAAALAAQLAGR
;
A
#
# COMPACT_ATOMS: atom_id res chain seq x y z
N MET A 1 6.55 16.67 -2.68
CA MET A 1 6.70 15.36 -3.38
C MET A 1 5.94 14.29 -2.62
N LEU A 2 5.08 13.52 -3.28
CA LEU A 2 4.30 12.42 -2.72
C LEU A 2 4.86 11.08 -3.22
N ILE A 3 5.43 10.29 -2.31
CA ILE A 3 5.99 8.97 -2.63
C ILE A 3 5.18 7.91 -1.90
N VAL A 4 4.81 6.85 -2.63
CA VAL A 4 4.09 5.71 -2.06
C VAL A 4 5.04 4.52 -1.97
N ILE A 5 5.02 3.81 -0.84
CA ILE A 5 5.70 2.53 -0.65
C ILE A 5 4.65 1.43 -0.70
N GLU A 6 4.77 0.54 -1.67
CA GLU A 6 3.88 -0.59 -1.91
C GLU A 6 4.58 -1.93 -1.71
N GLY A 7 3.78 -2.98 -1.57
CA GLY A 7 4.26 -4.36 -1.42
C GLY A 7 3.36 -5.20 -0.52
N VAL A 8 3.59 -6.51 -0.53
CA VAL A 8 2.84 -7.48 0.27
C VAL A 8 3.03 -7.30 1.78
N ASP A 9 2.18 -7.95 2.57
CA ASP A 9 2.31 -7.96 4.02
C ASP A 9 3.61 -8.66 4.42
N GLY A 10 4.38 -8.05 5.33
CA GLY A 10 5.69 -8.59 5.74
C GLY A 10 6.87 -8.21 4.85
N ALA A 11 6.66 -7.46 3.76
CA ALA A 11 7.77 -6.99 2.91
C ALA A 11 8.80 -6.12 3.67
N GLY A 12 8.36 -5.35 4.67
CA GLY A 12 9.23 -4.43 5.42
C GLY A 12 9.05 -2.96 5.05
N LYS A 13 7.88 -2.59 4.51
CA LYS A 13 7.53 -1.21 4.09
C LYS A 13 7.84 -0.17 5.15
N ARG A 14 7.38 -0.36 6.39
CA ARG A 14 7.71 0.53 7.53
C ARG A 14 9.21 0.78 7.71
N THR A 15 10.04 -0.25 7.57
CA THR A 15 11.51 -0.11 7.64
C THR A 15 12.03 0.76 6.51
N LEU A 16 11.55 0.53 5.29
CA LEU A 16 11.92 1.35 4.14
C LEU A 16 11.43 2.79 4.28
N THR A 17 10.19 3.02 4.71
CA THR A 17 9.63 4.35 4.97
C THR A 17 10.48 5.12 5.97
N ASN A 18 10.91 4.48 7.06
CA ASN A 18 11.79 5.11 8.05
C ASN A 18 13.19 5.39 7.48
N GLY A 19 13.76 4.47 6.69
CA GLY A 19 15.04 4.68 6.03
C GLY A 19 14.99 5.86 5.04
N LEU A 20 13.94 5.94 4.21
CA LEU A 20 13.73 7.04 3.27
C LEU A 20 13.54 8.36 4.00
N ARG A 21 12.77 8.38 5.09
CA ARG A 21 12.62 9.56 5.95
C ARG A 21 13.98 10.07 6.42
N THR A 22 14.78 9.21 7.05
CA THR A 22 16.12 9.57 7.54
C THR A 22 17.00 10.10 6.40
N ALA A 23 16.98 9.47 5.24
CA ALA A 23 17.78 9.89 4.09
C ALA A 23 17.37 11.27 3.55
N PHE A 24 16.06 11.53 3.39
CA PHE A 24 15.56 12.82 2.94
C PHE A 24 15.81 13.93 3.97
N GLU A 25 15.62 13.65 5.26
CA GLU A 25 15.91 14.60 6.35
C GLU A 25 17.41 14.93 6.41
N ALA A 26 18.29 13.94 6.23
CA ALA A 26 19.74 14.14 6.13
C ALA A 26 20.14 15.00 4.91
N ALA A 27 19.32 15.00 3.85
CA ALA A 27 19.47 15.88 2.69
C ALA A 27 18.80 17.26 2.88
N GLY A 28 18.36 17.60 4.09
CA GLY A 28 17.79 18.90 4.45
C GLY A 28 16.32 19.08 4.03
N ARG A 29 15.60 18.00 3.73
CA ARG A 29 14.17 18.05 3.38
C ARG A 29 13.29 17.85 4.62
N THR A 30 12.16 18.55 4.66
CA THR A 30 11.09 18.27 5.62
C THR A 30 10.28 17.06 5.16
N VAL A 31 10.08 16.09 6.05
CA VAL A 31 9.43 14.82 5.71
C VAL A 31 8.27 14.53 6.66
N THR A 32 7.16 14.07 6.10
CA THR A 32 6.05 13.49 6.86
C THR A 32 5.62 12.16 6.27
N SER A 33 4.83 11.40 7.02
CA SER A 33 4.34 10.11 6.56
C SER A 33 2.92 9.83 7.05
N LEU A 34 2.17 9.10 6.24
CA LEU A 34 0.86 8.55 6.56
C LEU A 34 0.82 7.08 6.13
N ALA A 35 -0.02 6.27 6.75
CA ALA A 35 -0.19 4.86 6.41
C ALA A 35 -1.65 4.54 6.15
N PHE A 36 -1.90 3.62 5.21
CA PHE A 36 -3.24 3.10 4.91
C PHE A 36 -3.30 1.59 5.14
N PRO A 37 -4.43 1.04 5.63
CA PRO A 37 -5.63 1.76 6.07
C PRO A 37 -5.42 2.56 7.38
N ARG A 38 -6.23 3.61 7.61
CA ARG A 38 -6.11 4.49 8.79
C ARG A 38 -6.90 3.97 10.00
N TYR A 39 -6.48 2.82 10.52
CA TYR A 39 -7.12 2.20 11.69
C TYR A 39 -7.21 3.15 12.90
N GLY A 40 -8.36 3.15 13.58
CA GLY A 40 -8.69 4.03 14.69
C GLY A 40 -9.00 5.48 14.30
N HIS A 41 -8.87 5.84 13.01
CA HIS A 41 -9.12 7.18 12.50
C HIS A 41 -10.20 7.22 11.40
N SER A 42 -10.48 6.08 10.76
CA SER A 42 -11.52 5.91 9.73
C SER A 42 -12.43 4.75 10.10
N VAL A 43 -13.73 5.02 10.19
CA VAL A 43 -14.78 4.01 10.38
C VAL A 43 -14.73 2.97 9.26
N GLU A 44 -14.42 3.40 8.04
CA GLU A 44 -14.32 2.53 6.86
C GLU A 44 -13.13 1.58 6.97
N ALA A 45 -11.97 2.07 7.43
CA ALA A 45 -10.80 1.24 7.71
C ALA A 45 -11.07 0.24 8.86
N ASP A 46 -11.74 0.69 9.91
CA ASP A 46 -12.06 -0.13 11.08
C ASP A 46 -13.05 -1.25 10.72
N MET A 47 -14.13 -0.92 9.98
CA MET A 47 -15.07 -1.93 9.47
C MET A 47 -14.39 -2.93 8.53
N ALA A 48 -13.47 -2.48 7.67
CA ALA A 48 -12.71 -3.38 6.81
C ALA A 48 -11.83 -4.33 7.64
N ALA A 49 -11.12 -3.84 8.66
CA ALA A 49 -10.36 -4.70 9.56
C ALA A 49 -11.26 -5.69 10.28
N GLU A 50 -12.37 -5.25 10.87
CA GLU A 50 -13.32 -6.10 11.58
C GLU A 50 -13.88 -7.20 10.65
N ALA A 51 -14.23 -6.86 9.41
CA ALA A 51 -14.70 -7.82 8.41
C ALA A 51 -13.63 -8.88 8.07
N LEU A 52 -12.37 -8.47 7.91
CA LEU A 52 -11.26 -9.40 7.67
C LEU A 52 -11.03 -10.35 8.85
N HIS A 53 -11.43 -9.97 10.06
CA HIS A 53 -11.41 -10.81 11.25
C HIS A 53 -12.74 -11.54 11.52
N GLY A 54 -13.66 -11.56 10.55
CA GLY A 54 -14.89 -12.36 10.57
C GLY A 54 -16.13 -11.67 11.13
N ALA A 55 -16.07 -10.37 11.40
CA ALA A 55 -17.27 -9.58 11.68
C ALA A 55 -18.05 -9.24 10.40
N HIS A 56 -19.20 -8.57 10.56
CA HIS A 56 -19.97 -7.97 9.46
C HIS A 56 -20.51 -8.93 8.39
N GLY A 57 -20.74 -10.19 8.75
CA GLY A 57 -21.40 -11.18 7.88
C GLY A 57 -20.55 -11.53 6.66
N ASP A 58 -21.10 -11.36 5.46
CA ASP A 58 -20.49 -11.69 4.17
C ASP A 58 -19.67 -10.53 3.56
N LEU A 59 -19.46 -9.45 4.31
CA LEU A 59 -18.82 -8.23 3.80
C LEU A 59 -17.41 -8.49 3.23
N ALA A 60 -16.61 -9.31 3.92
CA ALA A 60 -15.26 -9.66 3.48
C ALA A 60 -15.27 -10.52 2.21
N ASP A 61 -16.34 -11.25 1.93
CA ASP A 61 -16.44 -12.14 0.77
C ASP A 61 -16.52 -11.34 -0.54
N SER A 62 -17.12 -10.15 -0.49
CA SER A 62 -17.18 -9.24 -1.64
C SER A 62 -15.87 -8.48 -1.82
N VAL A 63 -15.16 -8.76 -2.92
CA VAL A 63 -13.93 -8.04 -3.31
C VAL A 63 -14.20 -6.54 -3.45
N TYR A 64 -15.27 -6.18 -4.16
CA TYR A 64 -15.60 -4.78 -4.42
C TYR A 64 -16.06 -4.06 -3.16
N ALA A 65 -16.76 -4.72 -2.23
CA ALA A 65 -17.16 -4.08 -0.97
C ALA A 65 -15.93 -3.71 -0.13
N MET A 66 -15.00 -4.65 0.03
CA MET A 66 -13.72 -4.38 0.71
C MET A 66 -12.92 -3.29 0.01
N ALA A 67 -12.84 -3.31 -1.33
CA ALA A 67 -12.14 -2.29 -2.10
C ALA A 67 -12.77 -0.89 -1.95
N VAL A 68 -14.10 -0.79 -1.86
CA VAL A 68 -14.80 0.48 -1.59
C VAL A 68 -14.48 1.00 -0.20
N LEU A 69 -14.44 0.16 0.84
CA LEU A 69 -14.10 0.61 2.19
C LEU A 69 -12.70 1.24 2.25
N PHE A 70 -11.71 0.61 1.63
CA PHE A 70 -10.36 1.17 1.57
C PHE A 70 -10.29 2.46 0.71
N ALA A 71 -11.06 2.53 -0.38
CA ALA A 71 -11.14 3.73 -1.20
C ALA A 71 -11.78 4.90 -0.43
N LEU A 72 -12.83 4.64 0.36
CA LEU A 72 -13.49 5.65 1.19
C LEU A 72 -12.63 6.13 2.35
N ASP A 73 -11.86 5.23 2.98
CA ASP A 73 -10.83 5.62 3.95
C ASP A 73 -9.85 6.64 3.33
N ARG A 74 -9.28 6.33 2.16
CA ARG A 74 -8.38 7.26 1.46
C ARG A 74 -9.08 8.55 1.04
N ALA A 75 -10.32 8.49 0.56
CA ALA A 75 -11.08 9.68 0.19
C ALA A 75 -11.26 10.64 1.37
N ARG A 76 -11.49 10.12 2.57
CA ARG A 76 -11.56 10.92 3.81
C ARG A 76 -10.20 11.52 4.21
N ALA A 77 -9.08 10.98 3.71
CA ALA A 77 -7.74 11.51 3.92
C ALA A 77 -7.31 12.54 2.86
N ARG A 78 -8.08 12.74 1.78
CA ARG A 78 -7.64 13.53 0.63
C ARG A 78 -7.17 14.93 1.01
N ALA A 79 -7.99 15.69 1.73
CA ALA A 79 -7.66 17.05 2.15
C ALA A 79 -6.45 17.09 3.12
N GLU A 80 -6.27 16.04 3.93
CA GLU A 80 -5.09 15.89 4.79
C GLU A 80 -3.84 15.67 3.95
N ILE A 81 -3.88 14.78 2.95
CA ILE A 81 -2.75 14.54 2.04
C ILE A 81 -2.37 15.82 1.30
N GLU A 82 -3.34 16.56 0.75
CA GLU A 82 -3.11 17.83 0.06
C GLU A 82 -2.43 18.86 0.99
N ARG A 83 -2.91 18.96 2.24
CA ARG A 83 -2.28 19.84 3.26
C ARG A 83 -0.85 19.39 3.59
N LEU A 84 -0.61 18.09 3.72
CA LEU A 84 0.74 17.56 3.98
C LEU A 84 1.68 17.83 2.80
N GLN A 85 1.21 17.69 1.56
CA GLN A 85 1.99 18.01 0.36
C GLN A 85 2.34 19.50 0.27
N ALA A 86 1.48 20.38 0.77
CA ALA A 86 1.77 21.82 0.83
C ALA A 86 2.72 22.20 1.97
N ALA A 87 2.75 21.42 3.06
CA ALA A 87 3.50 21.73 4.28
C ALA A 87 4.89 21.07 4.35
N TYR A 88 5.13 19.99 3.61
CA TYR A 88 6.37 19.20 3.66
C TYR A 88 6.96 19.01 2.27
N ASP A 89 8.29 19.02 2.18
CA ASP A 89 8.99 18.72 0.94
C ASP A 89 8.67 17.31 0.43
N VAL A 90 8.56 16.35 1.36
CA VAL A 90 8.28 14.93 1.07
C VAL A 90 7.17 14.39 1.97
N VAL A 91 6.19 13.74 1.36
CA VAL A 91 5.13 12.97 2.00
C VAL A 91 5.30 11.51 1.60
N LEU A 92 5.54 10.64 2.58
CA LEU A 92 5.67 9.20 2.38
C LEU A 92 4.37 8.49 2.75
N LEU A 93 3.80 7.70 1.86
CA LEU A 93 2.63 6.87 2.14
C LEU A 93 3.02 5.39 2.23
N ASP A 94 2.77 4.74 3.37
CA ASP A 94 2.82 3.27 3.46
C ASP A 94 1.47 2.72 2.99
N ARG A 95 1.48 2.12 1.79
CA ARG A 95 0.32 1.76 0.96
C ARG A 95 -0.48 2.94 0.42
N TYR A 96 -1.03 2.80 -0.77
CA TYR A 96 -2.00 3.75 -1.34
C TYR A 96 -2.98 3.06 -2.29
N VAL A 97 -3.30 3.67 -3.43
CA VAL A 97 -4.30 3.17 -4.39
C VAL A 97 -3.84 1.86 -5.06
N ALA A 98 -2.54 1.68 -5.31
CA ALA A 98 -2.05 0.46 -5.96
C ALA A 98 -2.21 -0.79 -5.08
N SER A 99 -2.19 -0.65 -3.75
CA SER A 99 -2.63 -1.72 -2.84
C SER A 99 -4.05 -2.19 -3.14
N ASN A 100 -4.99 -1.29 -3.45
CA ASN A 100 -6.36 -1.71 -3.73
C ASN A 100 -6.47 -2.46 -5.06
N ALA A 101 -5.77 -1.99 -6.09
CA ALA A 101 -5.71 -2.65 -7.39
C ALA A 101 -5.09 -4.06 -7.27
N ALA A 102 -3.93 -4.18 -6.62
CA ALA A 102 -3.19 -5.43 -6.53
C ALA A 102 -3.96 -6.52 -5.76
N TYR A 103 -4.46 -6.21 -4.57
CA TYR A 103 -5.21 -7.20 -3.78
C TYR A 103 -6.56 -7.53 -4.42
N SER A 104 -7.26 -6.56 -5.02
CA SER A 104 -8.55 -6.83 -5.66
C SER A 104 -8.39 -7.73 -6.89
N ALA A 105 -7.41 -7.46 -7.74
CA ALA A 105 -7.09 -8.32 -8.89
C ALA A 105 -6.70 -9.72 -8.45
N ALA A 106 -5.82 -9.83 -7.45
CA ALA A 106 -5.35 -11.12 -6.94
C ALA A 106 -6.48 -11.99 -6.33
N ARG A 107 -7.46 -11.37 -5.65
CA ARG A 107 -8.66 -12.05 -5.13
C ARG A 107 -9.62 -12.50 -6.23
N LEU A 108 -9.67 -11.77 -7.35
CA LEU A 108 -10.48 -12.10 -8.52
C LEU A 108 -9.73 -12.96 -9.55
N HIS A 109 -8.50 -13.39 -9.26
CA HIS A 109 -7.63 -14.11 -10.20
C HIS A 109 -7.41 -13.36 -11.53
N GLN A 110 -7.31 -12.03 -11.46
CA GLN A 110 -7.02 -11.14 -12.58
C GLN A 110 -5.56 -10.67 -12.55
N GLY A 111 -5.04 -10.28 -13.72
CA GLY A 111 -3.73 -9.62 -13.87
C GLY A 111 -3.80 -8.10 -13.67
N ALA A 112 -2.68 -7.42 -13.91
CA ALA A 112 -2.60 -5.95 -13.88
C ALA A 112 -3.42 -5.25 -14.98
N ASP A 113 -3.86 -6.00 -15.99
CA ASP A 113 -4.74 -5.59 -17.08
C ASP A 113 -6.22 -5.91 -16.81
N GLY A 114 -6.54 -6.46 -15.63
CA GLY A 114 -7.90 -6.84 -15.25
C GLY A 114 -8.85 -5.65 -15.09
N GLU A 115 -10.14 -5.89 -15.33
CA GLU A 115 -11.20 -4.88 -15.22
C GLU A 115 -11.24 -4.22 -13.83
N VAL A 116 -10.95 -4.97 -12.76
CA VAL A 116 -10.95 -4.42 -11.41
C VAL A 116 -9.84 -3.40 -11.18
N VAL A 117 -8.71 -3.53 -11.89
CA VAL A 117 -7.59 -2.60 -11.80
C VAL A 117 -7.98 -1.26 -12.41
N ASP A 118 -8.62 -1.27 -13.58
CA ASP A 118 -9.14 -0.04 -14.19
C ASP A 118 -10.28 0.55 -13.36
N TRP A 119 -11.16 -0.29 -12.81
CA TRP A 119 -12.21 0.15 -11.91
C TRP A 119 -11.64 0.87 -10.67
N VAL A 120 -10.58 0.36 -10.04
CA VAL A 120 -9.90 1.03 -8.92
C VAL A 120 -9.35 2.38 -9.37
N ARG A 121 -8.67 2.44 -10.53
CA ARG A 121 -8.14 3.70 -11.08
C ARG A 121 -9.25 4.75 -11.24
N VAL A 122 -10.36 4.37 -11.89
CA VAL A 122 -11.49 5.26 -12.15
C VAL A 122 -12.17 5.68 -10.86
N LEU A 123 -12.40 4.75 -9.92
CA LEU A 123 -13.00 5.08 -8.64
C LEU A 123 -12.14 6.06 -7.85
N GLU A 124 -10.85 5.77 -7.69
CA GLU A 124 -10.02 6.47 -6.72
C GLU A 124 -9.39 7.75 -7.26
N TYR A 125 -8.82 7.71 -8.47
CA TYR A 125 -8.17 8.88 -9.05
C TYR A 125 -9.15 9.79 -9.80
N GLU A 126 -10.14 9.24 -10.50
CA GLU A 126 -11.05 10.07 -11.31
C GLU A 126 -12.27 10.51 -10.52
N ARG A 127 -12.96 9.58 -9.83
CA ARG A 127 -14.21 9.88 -9.11
C ARG A 127 -13.98 10.46 -7.72
N LEU A 128 -13.09 9.86 -6.92
CA LEU A 128 -12.75 10.34 -5.57
C LEU A 128 -11.65 11.41 -5.60
N ALA A 129 -11.04 11.63 -6.77
CA ALA A 129 -10.05 12.67 -7.03
C ALA A 129 -8.86 12.64 -6.06
N LEU A 130 -8.38 11.44 -5.72
CA LEU A 130 -7.16 11.29 -4.92
C LEU A 130 -5.95 11.87 -5.67
N PRO A 131 -5.01 12.53 -4.97
CA PRO A 131 -3.79 13.03 -5.60
C PRO A 131 -2.95 11.86 -6.13
N ARG A 132 -2.48 11.98 -7.37
CA ARG A 132 -1.56 10.99 -7.96
C ARG A 132 -0.18 11.13 -7.31
N PRO A 133 0.51 10.02 -6.99
CA PRO A 133 1.85 10.08 -6.43
C PRO A 133 2.87 10.49 -7.50
N ASP A 134 3.91 11.22 -7.07
CA ASP A 134 5.06 11.55 -7.92
C ASP A 134 5.89 10.30 -8.23
N ALA A 135 5.97 9.37 -7.28
CA ALA A 135 6.60 8.06 -7.45
C ALA A 135 5.96 6.99 -6.57
N GLN A 136 5.97 5.76 -7.07
CA GLN A 136 5.55 4.55 -6.36
C GLN A 136 6.78 3.64 -6.25
N VAL A 137 7.03 3.12 -5.05
CA VAL A 137 8.15 2.20 -4.77
C VAL A 137 7.58 0.84 -4.44
N LEU A 138 7.81 -0.14 -5.31
CA LEU A 138 7.51 -1.53 -4.99
C LEU A 138 8.67 -2.11 -4.18
N LEU A 139 8.41 -2.45 -2.91
CA LEU A 139 9.32 -3.28 -2.13
C LEU A 139 9.09 -4.76 -2.47
N ALA A 140 9.80 -5.24 -3.48
CA ALA A 140 9.73 -6.59 -4.01
C ALA A 140 10.54 -7.55 -3.13
N VAL A 141 9.83 -8.37 -2.35
CA VAL A 141 10.41 -9.33 -1.41
C VAL A 141 9.82 -10.71 -1.71
N PRO A 142 10.63 -11.79 -1.70
CA PRO A 142 10.08 -13.14 -1.86
C PRO A 142 8.96 -13.39 -0.86
N THR A 143 7.84 -13.92 -1.33
CA THR A 143 6.63 -14.10 -0.53
C THR A 143 6.85 -15.02 0.66
N GLU A 144 7.76 -15.99 0.56
CA GLU A 144 8.16 -16.85 1.67
C GLU A 144 8.87 -16.04 2.77
N LEU A 145 9.74 -15.09 2.38
CA LEU A 145 10.40 -14.22 3.34
C LEU A 145 9.40 -13.25 3.99
N ALA A 146 8.49 -12.69 3.20
CA ALA A 146 7.42 -11.81 3.68
C ALA A 146 6.48 -12.55 4.65
N ALA A 147 6.08 -13.78 4.33
CA ALA A 147 5.26 -14.63 5.18
C ALA A 147 5.96 -14.93 6.52
N ARG A 148 7.23 -15.35 6.51
CA ARG A 148 8.00 -15.57 7.75
C ARG A 148 8.08 -14.33 8.63
N ARG A 149 8.26 -13.14 8.03
CA ARG A 149 8.28 -11.86 8.75
C ARG A 149 6.91 -11.46 9.31
N ALA A 150 5.83 -11.79 8.59
CA ALA A 150 4.47 -11.58 9.07
C ALA A 150 4.15 -12.50 10.26
N GLU A 151 4.48 -13.78 10.15
CA GLU A 151 4.28 -14.77 11.22
C GLU A 151 5.10 -14.46 12.47
N HIS A 152 6.37 -14.08 12.31
CA HIS A 152 7.18 -13.65 13.45
C HIS A 152 6.53 -12.48 14.19
N ARG A 153 6.00 -11.47 13.49
CA ARG A 153 5.32 -10.34 14.13
C ARG A 153 4.05 -10.77 14.87
N ALA A 154 3.21 -11.60 14.25
CA ALA A 154 2.01 -12.13 14.88
C ALA A 154 2.31 -12.95 16.15
N ASN A 155 3.45 -13.63 16.20
CA ASN A 155 3.87 -14.40 17.38
C ASN A 155 4.48 -13.53 18.48
N THR A 156 5.10 -12.39 18.14
CA THR A 156 5.70 -11.48 19.12
C THR A 156 4.75 -10.40 19.63
N GLU A 157 3.73 -10.05 18.85
CA GLU A 157 2.66 -9.13 19.21
C GLU A 157 1.41 -9.99 19.50
N ALA A 158 1.22 -10.36 20.77
CA ALA A 158 0.27 -11.39 21.22
C ALA A 158 -1.13 -11.36 20.57
N ASP A 159 -1.69 -12.55 20.32
CA ASP A 159 -3.12 -12.81 20.04
C ASP A 159 -3.74 -12.09 18.82
N ARG A 160 -2.98 -11.90 17.74
CA ARG A 160 -3.58 -11.51 16.45
C ARG A 160 -3.93 -12.76 15.62
N PRO A 161 -5.21 -13.19 15.55
CA PRO A 161 -5.60 -14.24 14.62
C PRO A 161 -5.33 -13.80 13.18
N LYS A 162 -4.86 -14.74 12.33
CA LYS A 162 -4.64 -14.47 10.90
C LYS A 162 -5.91 -13.93 10.28
N ASP A 163 -5.82 -12.84 9.52
CA ASP A 163 -6.98 -12.24 8.85
C ASP A 163 -7.39 -13.05 7.58
N ALA A 164 -8.54 -12.73 6.98
CA ALA A 164 -9.05 -13.45 5.82
C ALA A 164 -8.08 -13.49 4.63
N TYR A 165 -7.26 -12.45 4.45
CA TYR A 165 -6.29 -12.39 3.35
C TYR A 165 -5.05 -13.24 3.67
N GLU A 166 -4.65 -13.29 4.94
CA GLU A 166 -3.54 -14.13 5.41
C GLU A 166 -3.88 -15.63 5.40
N ARG A 167 -5.17 -16.00 5.38
CA ARG A 167 -5.65 -17.40 5.30
C ARG A 167 -5.75 -17.95 3.88
N ASP A 168 -5.80 -17.08 2.86
CA ASP A 168 -5.86 -17.50 1.45
C ASP A 168 -4.48 -17.98 0.97
N GLY A 169 -4.36 -19.30 0.82
CA GLY A 169 -3.18 -19.97 0.28
C GLY A 169 -2.88 -19.50 -1.14
N GLY A 170 -1.91 -18.59 -1.26
CA GLY A 170 -1.43 -18.08 -2.55
C GLY A 170 -1.90 -16.66 -2.89
N LEU A 171 -2.78 -16.04 -2.09
CA LEU A 171 -3.16 -14.64 -2.34
C LEU A 171 -1.95 -13.71 -2.36
N GLN A 172 -1.03 -13.86 -1.40
CA GLN A 172 0.16 -13.01 -1.33
C GLN A 172 1.07 -13.18 -2.57
N GLN A 173 1.18 -14.40 -3.12
CA GLN A 173 1.90 -14.63 -4.38
C GLN A 173 1.19 -13.92 -5.55
N ARG A 174 -0.12 -14.14 -5.71
CA ARG A 174 -0.91 -13.49 -6.77
C ARG A 174 -0.82 -11.96 -6.66
N THR A 175 -0.90 -11.40 -5.45
CA THR A 175 -0.74 -9.97 -5.19
C THR A 175 0.66 -9.48 -5.54
N SER A 176 1.71 -10.23 -5.21
CA SER A 176 3.09 -9.91 -5.60
C SER A 176 3.27 -9.89 -7.12
N ASP A 177 2.66 -10.84 -7.83
CA ASP A 177 2.73 -10.92 -9.29
C ASP A 177 2.02 -9.72 -9.93
N VAL A 178 0.82 -9.36 -9.43
CA VAL A 178 0.09 -8.17 -9.90
C VAL A 178 0.87 -6.90 -9.62
N TYR A 179 1.44 -6.72 -8.42
CA TYR A 179 2.29 -5.57 -8.13
C TYR A 179 3.47 -5.44 -9.09
N THR A 180 4.15 -6.57 -9.35
CA THR A 180 5.28 -6.62 -10.28
C THR A 180 4.86 -6.16 -11.67
N ALA A 181 3.70 -6.62 -12.14
CA ALA A 181 3.14 -6.22 -13.43
C ALA A 181 2.69 -4.75 -13.45
N LEU A 182 2.05 -4.24 -12.38
CA LEU A 182 1.69 -2.81 -12.24
C LEU A 182 2.93 -1.91 -12.31
N ALA A 183 3.99 -2.30 -11.61
CA ALA A 183 5.25 -1.56 -11.59
C ALA A 183 5.93 -1.56 -12.96
N ALA A 184 6.03 -2.73 -13.61
CA ALA A 184 6.58 -2.85 -14.96
C ALA A 184 5.78 -2.06 -16.00
N GLY A 185 4.45 -1.97 -15.83
CA GLY A 185 3.56 -1.23 -16.70
C GLY A 185 3.47 0.28 -16.42
N GLY A 186 4.16 0.79 -15.39
CA GLY A 186 4.06 2.21 -15.02
C GLY A 186 2.66 2.63 -14.58
N TRP A 187 1.91 1.73 -13.92
CA TRP A 187 0.49 1.96 -13.66
C TRP A 187 0.27 3.22 -12.81
N CYS A 188 -0.48 4.17 -13.36
CA CYS A 188 -0.84 5.44 -12.73
C CYS A 188 0.34 6.33 -12.28
N GLY A 189 1.55 6.15 -12.81
CA GLY A 189 2.68 7.02 -12.51
C GLY A 189 4.04 6.33 -12.63
N ARG A 190 5.07 7.01 -12.15
CA ARG A 190 6.44 6.47 -12.08
C ARG A 190 6.53 5.38 -11.02
N TRP A 191 7.28 4.32 -11.35
CA TRP A 191 7.60 3.23 -10.42
C TRP A 191 9.10 3.06 -10.24
N GLU A 192 9.51 2.64 -9.05
CA GLU A 192 10.84 2.13 -8.73
C GLU A 192 10.69 0.79 -8.00
N THR A 193 11.52 -0.19 -8.34
CA THR A 193 11.49 -1.49 -7.68
C THR A 193 12.70 -1.62 -6.76
N ALA A 194 12.44 -1.90 -5.49
CA ALA A 194 13.45 -2.07 -4.46
C ALA A 194 13.43 -3.50 -3.90
N GLY A 195 14.62 -4.08 -3.69
CA GLY A 195 14.77 -5.37 -3.03
C GLY A 195 14.77 -5.26 -1.49
N PRO A 196 14.83 -6.40 -0.77
CA PRO A 196 14.83 -6.42 0.69
C PRO A 196 16.03 -5.71 1.35
N ASP A 197 17.16 -5.64 0.63
CA ASP A 197 18.42 -5.06 1.11
C ASP A 197 18.72 -3.69 0.46
N VAL A 198 17.68 -3.00 -0.02
CA VAL A 198 17.83 -1.70 -0.67
C VAL A 198 18.49 -0.68 0.26
N ASP A 199 19.47 0.06 -0.26
CA ASP A 199 20.00 1.25 0.41
C ASP A 199 19.00 2.40 0.27
N ALA A 200 18.37 2.76 1.38
CA ALA A 200 17.38 3.83 1.42
C ALA A 200 17.96 5.20 1.05
N ALA A 201 19.25 5.47 1.31
CA ALA A 201 19.89 6.72 0.95
C ALA A 201 20.09 6.83 -0.57
N ALA A 202 20.57 5.75 -1.19
CA ALA A 202 20.70 5.67 -2.65
C ALA A 202 19.33 5.79 -3.33
N LEU A 203 18.31 5.10 -2.81
CA LEU A 203 16.95 5.19 -3.33
C LEU A 203 16.36 6.60 -3.17
N ALA A 204 16.55 7.26 -2.03
CA ALA A 204 16.10 8.63 -1.82
C ALA A 204 16.75 9.60 -2.82
N ALA A 205 18.05 9.45 -3.10
CA ALA A 205 18.74 10.24 -4.11
C ALA A 205 18.18 10.01 -5.52
N GLN A 206 17.86 8.76 -5.88
CA GLN A 206 17.23 8.42 -7.16
C GLN A 206 15.80 9.00 -7.28
N LEU A 207 15.04 9.00 -6.20
CA LEU A 207 13.70 9.58 -6.15
C LEU A 207 13.75 11.11 -6.26
N ALA A 208 14.75 11.76 -5.66
CA ALA A 208 14.92 13.22 -5.71
C ALA A 208 15.53 13.75 -7.02
N GLY A 209 16.35 12.95 -7.70
CA GLY A 209 17.20 13.39 -8.82
C GLY A 209 16.57 13.31 -10.21
N ARG A 210 15.27 13.04 -10.33
CA ARG A 210 14.54 12.90 -11.60
C ARG A 210 13.16 13.50 -11.46
#